data_AF-A0A2N2LAU3-F1
#
_entry.id   AF-A0A2N2LAU3-F1
#
_cell.length_a   1.000
_cell.length_b   1.000
_cell.length_c   1.000
_cell.angle_alpha   90.00
_cell.angle_beta   90.00
_cell.angle_gamma   90.00
#
_symmetry.space_group_name_H-M   'P 1'
#
loop_
_entity.id
_entity.type
_entity.pdbx_description
1 polymer ?
#
loop_
_entity_poly.entity_id
_entity_poly.type
_entity_poly.pdbx_seq_one_letter_code
_entity_poly.pdbx_strand_id
1 'polypeptide(L)'
;MKITLPDSTVVDTADILRVSSIRDDAQDEYSIENSTLLFNIKLRGGETIPVPVYYHYSDWAQKKMEITKLRNHIMTQLEKHRANEQ
;
A
#
# COMPACT_ATOMS: atom_id res chain seq x y z
N MET A 1 9.02 -6.36 -13.62
CA MET A 1 7.75 -5.77 -14.14
C MET A 1 7.49 -4.50 -13.35
N LYS A 2 6.84 -3.46 -13.89
CA LYS A 2 6.63 -2.21 -13.13
C LYS A 2 5.20 -2.08 -12.67
N ILE A 3 5.00 -1.69 -11.40
CA ILE A 3 3.69 -1.34 -10.83
C ILE A 3 3.69 0.16 -10.58
N THR A 4 2.62 0.82 -11.02
CA THR A 4 2.37 2.22 -10.69
C THR A 4 1.47 2.28 -9.45
N LEU A 5 1.94 2.98 -8.42
CA LEU A 5 1.20 3.27 -7.20
C LEU A 5 0.23 4.45 -7.43
N PRO A 6 -0.76 4.65 -6.53
CA PRO A 6 -1.77 5.70 -6.69
C PRO A 6 -1.20 7.13 -6.72
N ASP A 7 -0.03 7.33 -6.12
CA ASP A 7 0.73 8.58 -6.11
C ASP A 7 1.57 8.77 -7.40
N SER A 8 1.38 7.92 -8.41
CA SER A 8 2.18 7.84 -9.64
C SER A 8 3.62 7.33 -9.43
N THR A 9 3.98 6.88 -8.23
CA THR A 9 5.29 6.27 -7.98
C THR A 9 5.38 4.94 -8.71
N VAL A 10 6.45 4.74 -9.47
CA VAL A 10 6.68 3.50 -10.24
C VAL A 10 7.68 2.63 -9.49
N VAL A 11 7.27 1.41 -9.15
CA VAL A 11 8.09 0.44 -8.41
C VAL A 11 8.32 -0.79 -9.26
N ASP A 12 9.57 -1.25 -9.36
CA ASP A 12 9.87 -2.53 -10.00
C ASP A 12 9.49 -3.69 -9.06
N THR A 13 8.68 -4.62 -9.55
CA THR A 13 8.27 -5.82 -8.83
C THR A 13 9.43 -6.70 -8.42
N ALA A 14 10.53 -6.69 -9.18
CA ALA A 14 11.73 -7.45 -8.85
C ALA A 14 12.39 -6.93 -7.56
N ASP A 15 12.26 -5.62 -7.31
CA ASP A 15 12.82 -4.97 -6.13
C ASP A 15 11.91 -5.07 -4.91
N ILE A 16 10.67 -5.53 -5.04
CA ILE A 16 9.75 -5.67 -3.90
C ILE A 16 10.10 -6.93 -3.09
N LEU A 17 10.57 -6.71 -1.86
CA LEU A 17 10.85 -7.75 -0.89
C LEU A 17 9.55 -8.23 -0.23
N ARG A 18 8.75 -7.28 0.29
CA ARG A 18 7.56 -7.58 1.10
C ARG A 18 6.56 -6.44 1.05
N VAL A 19 5.28 -6.78 1.08
CA VAL A 19 4.17 -5.85 1.34
C VAL A 19 3.61 -6.11 2.74
N SER A 20 3.55 -5.08 3.59
CA SER A 20 3.02 -5.21 4.95
C SER A 20 1.50 -5.41 4.97
N SER A 21 0.96 -5.77 6.13
CA SER A 21 -0.47 -5.62 6.39
C SER A 21 -0.86 -4.14 6.42
N ILE A 22 -2.13 -3.86 6.14
CA ILE A 22 -2.73 -2.54 6.32
C ILE A 22 -2.80 -2.25 7.82
N ARG A 23 -2.35 -1.07 8.21
CA ARG A 23 -2.43 -0.53 9.56
C ARG A 23 -3.31 0.71 9.52
N ASP A 24 -4.05 0.88 10.61
CA ASP A 24 -4.78 2.09 10.91
C ASP A 24 -3.88 2.89 11.85
N ASP A 25 -3.33 4.00 11.34
CA ASP A 25 -2.35 4.81 12.08
C ASP A 25 -3.03 5.88 12.93
N ALA A 26 -4.32 5.68 13.24
CA ALA A 26 -5.15 6.54 14.06
C ALA A 26 -5.07 8.03 13.65
N GLN A 27 -5.61 8.90 14.49
CA GLN A 27 -5.73 10.32 14.23
C GLN A 27 -4.38 11.00 14.43
N ASP A 28 -3.90 11.72 13.41
CA ASP A 28 -2.78 12.63 13.57
C ASP A 28 -3.17 13.66 14.64
N GLU A 29 -2.36 13.80 15.70
CA GLU A 29 -2.64 14.67 16.86
C GLU A 29 -2.87 16.14 16.45
N TYR A 30 -2.46 16.50 15.24
CA TYR A 30 -2.57 17.84 14.66
C TYR A 30 -3.76 18.02 13.70
N SER A 31 -4.49 16.96 13.34
CA SER A 31 -5.61 17.05 12.40
C SER A 31 -6.90 16.50 13.02
N ILE A 32 -7.85 17.41 13.25
CA ILE A 32 -9.11 17.13 13.96
C ILE A 32 -10.04 16.21 13.14
N GLU A 33 -9.77 15.98 11.86
CA GLU A 33 -10.74 15.36 10.95
C GLU A 33 -10.26 14.17 10.11
N ASN A 34 -8.95 13.92 9.99
CA ASN A 34 -8.43 12.90 9.08
C ASN A 34 -7.59 11.85 9.81
N SER A 35 -8.01 10.59 9.67
CA SER A 35 -7.23 9.42 10.06
C SER A 35 -6.56 8.81 8.82
N THR A 36 -5.52 8.01 9.04
CA THR A 36 -4.74 7.42 7.94
C THR A 36 -4.74 5.89 8.00
N LEU A 37 -5.15 5.26 6.90
CA LEU A 37 -4.85 3.84 6.64
C LEU A 37 -3.58 3.76 5.81
N LEU A 38 -2.65 2.89 6.15
CA LEU A 38 -1.44 2.70 5.35
C LEU A 38 -0.98 1.25 5.30
N PHE A 39 -0.32 0.89 4.21
CA PHE A 39 0.57 -0.28 4.17
C PHE A 39 1.91 0.13 3.57
N ASN A 40 2.94 -0.66 3.84
CA ASN A 40 4.30 -0.38 3.45
C ASN A 40 4.78 -1.40 2.42
N ILE A 41 5.45 -0.92 1.39
CA ILE A 41 6.17 -1.73 0.41
C ILE A 41 7.64 -1.65 0.76
N LYS A 42 8.21 -2.77 1.21
CA LYS A 42 9.63 -2.89 1.51
C LYS A 42 10.38 -3.35 0.27
N LEU A 43 11.36 -2.57 -0.15
CA LEU A 43 12.24 -2.88 -1.28
C LEU A 43 13.50 -3.62 -0.82
N ARG A 44 14.15 -4.33 -1.74
CA ARG A 44 15.41 -5.07 -1.50
C ARG A 44 16.54 -4.14 -1.08
N GLY A 45 16.54 -2.89 -1.55
CA GLY A 45 17.50 -1.86 -1.16
C GLY A 45 17.33 -1.32 0.27
N GLY A 46 16.37 -1.83 1.05
CA GLY A 46 16.08 -1.37 2.41
C GLY A 46 15.10 -0.19 2.48
N GLU A 47 14.86 0.47 1.36
CA GLU A 47 13.85 1.50 1.21
C GLU A 47 12.44 0.95 1.54
N THR A 48 11.62 1.77 2.18
CA THR A 48 10.24 1.44 2.52
C THR A 48 9.34 2.55 2.01
N ILE A 49 8.45 2.21 1.08
CA ILE A 49 7.49 3.15 0.48
C ILE A 49 6.16 3.02 1.23
N PRO A 50 5.72 4.05 1.98
CA PRO A 50 4.40 4.07 2.57
C PRO A 50 3.34 4.36 1.49
N VAL A 51 2.21 3.65 1.57
CA VAL A 51 1.04 3.88 0.71
C VAL A 51 -0.12 4.33 1.60
N PRO A 52 -0.25 5.63 1.88
CA PRO A 52 -1.28 6.18 2.75
C PRO A 52 -2.60 6.38 2.01
N VAL A 53 -3.70 6.25 2.75
CA VAL A 53 -5.06 6.63 2.37
C VAL A 53 -5.66 7.41 3.52
N TYR A 54 -5.93 8.69 3.27
CA TYR A 54 -6.62 9.56 4.21
C TYR A 54 -8.12 9.30 4.17
N TYR A 55 -8.75 9.33 5.34
CA TYR A 55 -10.19 9.12 5.47
C TYR A 55 -10.79 9.95 6.61
N HIS A 56 -12.04 10.38 6.38
CA HIS A 56 -12.93 10.78 7.45
C HIS A 56 -13.61 9.55 8.05
N TYR A 57 -13.97 9.61 9.35
CA TYR A 57 -14.60 8.49 10.05
C TYR A 57 -15.83 7.92 9.32
N SER A 58 -16.64 8.77 8.69
CA SER A 58 -17.82 8.38 7.90
C SER A 58 -17.47 7.46 6.73
N ASP A 59 -16.28 7.60 6.17
CA ASP A 59 -15.86 6.95 4.91
C ASP A 59 -14.89 5.79 5.17
N TRP A 60 -14.58 5.49 6.44
CA TRP A 60 -13.58 4.49 6.82
C TRP A 60 -13.80 3.14 6.16
N ALA A 61 -15.04 2.64 6.14
CA ALA A 61 -15.35 1.33 5.57
C ALA A 61 -15.05 1.28 4.07
N GLN A 62 -15.39 2.35 3.34
CA GLN A 62 -15.10 2.48 1.92
C GLN A 62 -13.59 2.57 1.68
N LYS A 63 -12.89 3.44 2.43
CA LYS A 63 -11.45 3.65 2.29
C LYS A 63 -10.64 2.40 2.65
N LYS A 64 -11.10 1.64 3.66
CA LYS A 64 -10.55 0.32 4.01
C LYS A 64 -10.72 -0.70 2.90
N MET A 65 -11.87 -0.71 2.23
CA MET A 65 -12.09 -1.57 1.07
C MET A 65 -11.18 -1.18 -0.10
N GLU A 66 -11.04 0.11 -0.40
CA GLU A 66 -10.19 0.64 -1.47
C GLU A 66 -8.72 0.24 -1.26
N ILE A 67 -8.16 0.52 -0.07
CA ILE A 67 -6.76 0.18 0.24
C ILE A 67 -6.51 -1.33 0.27
N THR A 68 -7.50 -2.13 0.69
CA THR A 68 -7.44 -3.60 0.65
C THR A 68 -7.39 -4.12 -0.78
N LYS A 69 -8.24 -3.60 -1.67
CA LYS A 69 -8.23 -3.94 -3.10
C LYS A 69 -6.88 -3.61 -3.74
N LEU A 70 -6.34 -2.42 -3.45
CA LEU A 70 -5.03 -2.00 -3.93
C LEU A 70 -3.91 -2.95 -3.47
N ARG A 71 -3.85 -3.24 -2.17
CA ARG A 71 -2.86 -4.18 -1.61
C ARG A 71 -2.95 -5.55 -2.27
N ASN A 72 -4.15 -6.09 -2.40
CA ASN A 72 -4.36 -7.40 -3.01
C ASN A 72 -3.96 -7.40 -4.48
N HIS A 73 -4.27 -6.33 -5.22
CA HIS A 73 -3.83 -6.19 -6.60
C HIS A 73 -2.30 -6.25 -6.70
N ILE A 74 -1.57 -5.49 -5.87
CA ILE A 74 -0.11 -5.49 -5.84
C ILE A 74 0.43 -6.90 -5.51
N MET A 75 -0.14 -7.55 -4.49
CA MET A 75 0.24 -8.92 -4.11
C MET A 75 0.04 -9.92 -5.26
N THR A 76 -1.11 -9.87 -5.94
CA THR A 76 -1.38 -10.75 -7.10
C THR A 76 -0.40 -10.50 -8.25
N GLN A 77 -0.06 -9.24 -8.54
CA GLN A 77 0.95 -8.94 -9.57
C GLN A 77 2.34 -9.46 -9.17
N LEU A 78 2.69 -9.39 -7.88
CA LEU A 78 3.94 -9.93 -7.37
C LEU A 78 4.00 -11.46 -7.44
N GLU A 79 2.91 -12.14 -7.08
CA GLU A 79 2.81 -13.60 -7.17
C GLU A 79 2.92 -14.08 -8.61
N LYS A 80 2.25 -13.41 -9.56
CA LYS A 80 2.37 -13.71 -10.99
C LYS A 80 3.80 -13.55 -11.50
N HIS A 81 4.48 -12.49 -11.08
CA HIS A 81 5.89 -12.28 -11.45
C HIS A 81 6.76 -13.42 -10.93
N ARG A 82 6.63 -13.76 -9.65
CA ARG A 82 7.41 -14.84 -9.01
C ARG A 82 7.14 -16.21 -9.63
N ALA A 83 5.90 -16.48 -10.04
CA ALA A 83 5.51 -17.72 -10.70
C ALA A 83 6.05 -17.82 -12.14
N ASN A 84 6.21 -16.68 -12.85
CA ASN A 84 6.77 -16.64 -14.20
C ASN A 84 8.32 -16.69 -14.23
N GLU A 85 8.97 -16.45 -13.09
CA GLU A 85 10.43 -16.53 -12.92
C GLU A 85 10.92 -17.90 -12.44
N GLN A 86 10.01 -18.85 -12.16
CA GLN A 86 10.28 -20.25 -11.82
C GLN A 86 10.10 -21.15 -13.04
#